data_AF-A0A2T0PXP7-F1
#
_entry.id   AF-A0A2T0PXP7-F1
#
_cell.length_a   1.000
_cell.length_b   1.000
_cell.length_c   1.000
_cell.angle_alpha   90.00
_cell.angle_beta   90.00
_cell.angle_gamma   90.00
#
_symmetry.space_group_name_H-M   'P 1'
#
loop_
_entity.id
_entity.type
_entity.pdbx_description
1 polymer ?
#
loop_
_entity_poly.entity_id
_entity_poly.type
_entity_poly.pdbx_seq_one_letter_code
_entity_poly.pdbx_strand_id
1 'polypeptide(L)'
;MSLWRLRVHVEDRPGQLARLSEAVAAAEGNILGMSVQVDADGVVDEILVSTPHGQEELVDAVRAAPDDWSAVAVSAGLGELVDEPTRALLLAARVRSAPATLPDVLAELLHADEASWTQPDEVSVSAAGAAKEADRTVLVVPVGHLRAVRLRRLGLPFTFTEAARADALVRSILPPTTSSLSERQLKLNRSTNLVVRQVDVTDLAEVQELHQRCAADGRTLPGFAALERLSPRLLEVLCDRSRGTSLAVWSADESVLIGLAHLMYTSDSGIGEVAVMMEERWRRLGVATRLVQLALEIARSWGLAEVRMTVAADDRETQRAAARMGGTVTELPDLALEVRFPVTGTADTPSVTDLRQMV
;
A
#
# COMPACT_ATOMS: atom_id res chain seq x y z
N MET A 1 -5.06 34.38 -21.15
CA MET A 1 -5.49 33.05 -20.68
C MET A 1 -4.57 32.65 -19.57
N SER A 2 -5.14 32.36 -18.41
CA SER A 2 -4.42 31.97 -17.20
C SER A 2 -4.69 30.49 -16.95
N LEU A 3 -3.67 29.77 -16.47
CA LEU A 3 -3.78 28.37 -16.12
C LEU A 3 -3.87 28.25 -14.59
N TRP A 4 -4.86 27.51 -14.13
CA TRP A 4 -5.17 27.32 -12.72
C TRP A 4 -5.26 25.84 -12.40
N ARG A 5 -4.71 25.43 -11.26
CA ARG A 5 -5.01 24.13 -10.65
C ARG A 5 -6.11 24.37 -9.64
N LEU A 6 -7.29 23.85 -9.94
CA LEU A 6 -8.44 23.90 -9.05
C LEU A 6 -8.53 22.57 -8.31
N ARG A 7 -8.58 22.64 -6.99
CA ARG A 7 -8.81 21.50 -6.11
C ARG A 7 -10.17 21.66 -5.46
N VAL A 8 -11.03 20.67 -5.65
CA VAL A 8 -12.41 20.66 -5.17
C VAL A 8 -12.64 19.43 -4.32
N HIS A 9 -13.08 19.62 -3.08
CA HIS A 9 -13.57 18.53 -2.25
C HIS A 9 -15.05 18.32 -2.55
N VAL A 10 -15.37 17.12 -3.04
CA VAL A 10 -16.71 16.70 -3.41
C VAL A 10 -17.09 15.44 -2.64
N GLU A 11 -18.38 15.28 -2.37
CA GLU A 11 -18.89 14.02 -1.83
C GLU A 11 -18.78 12.91 -2.89
N ASP A 12 -18.42 11.69 -2.50
CA ASP A 12 -18.31 10.57 -3.43
C ASP A 12 -19.69 10.04 -3.85
N ARG A 13 -20.33 10.71 -4.81
CA ARG A 13 -21.63 10.34 -5.37
C ARG A 13 -21.64 10.44 -6.90
N PRO A 14 -22.38 9.56 -7.59
CA PRO A 14 -22.52 9.63 -9.04
C PRO A 14 -23.02 11.01 -9.51
N GLY A 15 -22.38 11.56 -10.55
CA GLY A 15 -22.78 12.82 -11.19
C GLY A 15 -22.10 14.09 -10.66
N GLN A 16 -21.30 14.02 -9.59
CA GLN A 16 -20.60 15.18 -9.03
C GLN A 16 -19.61 15.80 -10.02
N LEU A 17 -18.79 14.97 -10.69
CA LEU A 17 -17.85 15.44 -11.71
C LEU A 17 -18.55 16.13 -12.91
N ALA A 18 -19.76 15.69 -13.27
CA ALA A 18 -20.53 16.32 -14.34
C ALA A 18 -20.94 17.74 -13.97
N ARG A 19 -21.44 17.93 -12.74
CA ARG A 19 -21.78 19.26 -12.22
C ARG A 19 -20.55 20.15 -12.08
N LEU A 20 -19.41 19.59 -11.64
CA LEU A 20 -18.17 20.34 -11.55
C LEU A 20 -17.73 20.84 -12.94
N SER A 21 -17.84 19.97 -13.94
CA SER A 21 -17.55 20.33 -15.33
C SER A 21 -18.48 21.43 -15.85
N GLU A 22 -19.78 21.39 -15.51
CA GLU A 22 -20.75 22.44 -15.84
C GLU A 22 -20.40 23.79 -15.18
N ALA A 23 -20.03 23.78 -13.90
CA ALA A 23 -19.64 24.98 -13.17
C ALA A 23 -18.37 25.63 -13.77
N VAL A 24 -17.37 24.81 -14.12
CA VAL A 24 -16.16 25.28 -14.80
C VAL A 24 -16.47 25.83 -16.19
N ALA A 25 -17.36 25.18 -16.95
CA ALA A 25 -17.78 25.65 -18.26
C ALA A 25 -18.54 26.99 -18.18
N ALA A 26 -19.35 27.21 -17.14
CA ALA A 26 -20.02 28.48 -16.89
C ALA A 26 -19.04 29.63 -16.61
N ALA A 27 -17.84 29.33 -16.10
CA ALA A 27 -16.73 30.26 -15.93
C ALA A 27 -15.82 30.36 -17.17
N GLU A 28 -16.28 29.92 -18.34
CA GLU A 28 -15.52 29.84 -19.60
C GLU A 28 -14.19 29.08 -19.45
N GLY A 29 -14.15 28.11 -18.52
CA GLY A 29 -12.99 27.29 -18.24
C GLY A 29 -12.91 26.08 -19.17
N ASN A 30 -11.71 25.81 -19.68
CA ASN A 30 -11.37 24.60 -20.40
C ASN A 30 -10.54 23.66 -19.51
N ILE A 31 -11.05 22.46 -19.24
CA ILE A 31 -10.37 21.45 -18.43
C ILE A 31 -9.31 20.75 -19.31
N LEU A 32 -8.04 20.91 -18.94
CA LEU A 32 -6.89 20.37 -19.66
C LEU A 32 -6.34 19.08 -19.03
N GLY A 33 -6.71 18.80 -17.78
CA GLY A 33 -6.30 17.60 -17.05
C GLY A 33 -7.16 17.42 -15.80
N MET A 34 -7.26 16.18 -15.34
CA MET A 34 -7.97 15.83 -14.11
C MET A 34 -7.31 14.65 -13.41
N SER A 35 -7.35 14.67 -12.08
CA SER A 35 -6.96 13.58 -11.20
C SER A 35 -7.96 13.51 -10.06
N VAL A 36 -8.42 12.30 -9.75
CA VAL A 36 -9.41 12.03 -8.70
C VAL A 36 -8.68 11.32 -7.58
N GLN A 37 -8.74 11.88 -6.37
CA GLN A 37 -8.01 11.36 -5.22
C GLN A 37 -9.00 11.00 -4.11
N VAL A 38 -8.97 9.75 -3.65
CA VAL A 38 -9.78 9.31 -2.51
C VAL A 38 -9.17 9.85 -1.21
N ASP A 39 -10.01 10.38 -0.31
CA ASP A 39 -9.64 10.85 1.01
C ASP A 39 -10.62 10.33 2.10
N ALA A 40 -10.31 10.54 3.38
CA ALA A 40 -11.14 10.10 4.51
C ALA A 40 -12.59 10.62 4.43
N ASP A 41 -12.74 11.87 3.99
CA ASP A 41 -13.99 12.63 4.06
C ASP A 41 -14.71 12.74 2.70
N GLY A 42 -14.25 11.99 1.69
CA GLY A 42 -14.81 12.00 0.34
C GLY A 42 -13.76 11.93 -0.75
N VAL A 43 -13.99 12.65 -1.83
CA VAL A 43 -13.11 12.67 -3.00
C VAL A 43 -12.59 14.09 -3.23
N VAL A 44 -11.32 14.17 -3.58
CA VAL A 44 -10.66 15.41 -3.98
C VAL A 44 -10.42 15.35 -5.48
N ASP A 45 -11.15 16.18 -6.22
CA ASP A 45 -10.95 16.37 -7.64
C ASP A 45 -9.94 17.49 -7.85
N GLU A 46 -8.81 17.17 -8.48
CA GLU A 46 -7.81 18.13 -8.91
C GLU A 46 -7.90 18.29 -10.43
N ILE A 47 -8.22 19.49 -10.89
CA ILE A 47 -8.40 19.79 -12.32
C ILE A 47 -7.52 20.96 -12.74
N LEU A 48 -6.92 20.85 -13.92
CA LEU A 48 -6.18 21.93 -14.57
C LEU A 48 -7.12 22.67 -15.51
N VAL A 49 -7.36 23.95 -15.24
CA VAL A 49 -8.33 24.78 -15.96
C VAL A 49 -7.61 25.95 -16.62
N SER A 50 -7.79 26.10 -17.92
CA SER A 50 -7.46 27.32 -18.65
C SER A 50 -8.70 28.19 -18.78
N THR A 51 -8.65 29.42 -18.28
CA THR A 51 -9.77 30.36 -18.34
C THR A 51 -9.28 31.78 -18.63
N PRO A 52 -10.10 32.64 -19.29
CA PRO A 52 -9.82 34.07 -19.35
C PRO A 52 -9.97 34.77 -17.98
N HIS A 53 -10.63 34.14 -17.00
CA HIS A 53 -10.94 34.71 -15.70
C HIS A 53 -9.82 34.55 -14.67
N GLY A 54 -9.91 35.33 -13.58
CA GLY A 54 -9.01 35.26 -12.43
C GLY A 54 -9.33 34.12 -11.48
N GLN A 55 -8.54 34.02 -10.40
CA GLN A 55 -8.67 32.98 -9.38
C GLN A 55 -10.02 33.04 -8.67
N GLU A 56 -10.43 34.24 -8.27
CA GLU A 56 -11.63 34.46 -7.45
C GLU A 56 -12.88 34.08 -8.24
N GLU A 57 -12.98 34.51 -9.51
CA GLU A 57 -14.15 34.21 -10.34
C GLU A 57 -14.30 32.71 -10.63
N LEU A 58 -13.18 31.99 -10.83
CA LEU A 58 -13.21 30.54 -11.02
C LEU A 58 -13.67 29.81 -9.76
N VAL A 59 -13.17 30.23 -8.60
CA VAL A 59 -13.56 29.63 -7.31
C VAL A 59 -15.02 29.94 -6.97
N ASP A 60 -15.47 31.17 -7.21
CA ASP A 60 -16.85 31.59 -6.95
C ASP A 60 -17.84 30.85 -7.86
N ALA A 61 -17.51 30.64 -9.13
CA ALA A 61 -18.34 29.84 -10.04
C ALA A 61 -18.52 28.40 -9.56
N VAL A 62 -17.48 27.79 -9.00
CA VAL A 62 -17.53 26.42 -8.46
C VAL A 62 -18.30 26.38 -7.15
N ARG A 63 -18.12 27.38 -6.27
CA ARG A 63 -18.87 27.48 -4.99
C ARG A 63 -20.34 27.86 -5.16
N ALA A 64 -20.72 28.44 -6.30
CA ALA A 64 -22.12 28.72 -6.63
C ALA A 64 -22.93 27.46 -6.97
N ALA A 65 -22.27 26.31 -7.12
CA ALA A 65 -22.95 25.02 -7.24
C ALA A 65 -23.81 24.74 -5.97
N PRO A 66 -24.94 24.05 -6.11
CA PRO A 66 -25.85 23.80 -4.99
C PRO A 66 -25.30 22.82 -3.94
N ASP A 67 -24.21 22.13 -4.25
CA ASP A 67 -23.51 21.21 -3.36
C ASP A 67 -22.51 22.00 -2.48
N ASP A 68 -22.32 21.60 -1.22
CA ASP A 68 -21.44 22.28 -0.25
C ASP A 68 -19.95 21.97 -0.51
N TRP A 69 -19.48 22.28 -1.73
CA TRP A 69 -18.12 22.03 -2.17
C TRP A 69 -17.15 23.05 -1.58
N SER A 70 -16.00 22.57 -1.12
CA SER A 70 -14.86 23.46 -0.88
C SER A 70 -13.95 23.46 -2.10
N ALA A 71 -13.59 24.66 -2.56
CA ALA A 71 -12.77 24.86 -3.75
C ALA A 71 -11.64 25.84 -3.47
N VAL A 72 -10.44 25.51 -3.96
CA VAL A 72 -9.25 26.35 -3.92
C VAL A 72 -8.57 26.29 -5.30
N ALA A 73 -8.26 27.45 -5.86
CA ALA A 73 -7.48 27.56 -7.10
C ALA A 73 -6.10 28.15 -6.80
N VAL A 74 -5.06 27.55 -7.39
CA VAL A 74 -3.69 28.09 -7.37
C VAL A 74 -3.17 28.23 -8.80
N SER A 75 -2.29 29.19 -9.03
CA SER A 75 -1.73 29.38 -10.37
C SER A 75 -0.91 28.15 -10.78
N ALA A 76 -1.10 27.69 -12.02
CA ALA A 76 -0.44 26.51 -12.57
C ALA A 76 0.50 26.87 -13.72
N GLY A 77 1.63 26.16 -13.79
CA GLY A 77 2.61 26.31 -14.86
C GLY A 77 2.36 25.39 -16.06
N LEU A 78 2.93 25.73 -17.22
CA LEU A 78 2.82 24.89 -18.43
C LEU A 78 3.38 23.47 -18.24
N GLY A 79 4.35 23.30 -17.35
CA GLY A 79 4.92 21.98 -17.04
C GLY A 79 3.92 21.01 -16.39
N GLU A 80 2.81 21.52 -15.86
CA GLU A 80 1.75 20.71 -15.27
C GLU A 80 0.78 20.14 -16.30
N LEU A 81 0.88 20.59 -17.56
CA LEU A 81 0.16 19.96 -18.67
C LEU A 81 0.75 18.59 -19.02
N VAL A 82 1.94 18.27 -18.51
CA VAL A 82 2.48 16.92 -18.57
C VAL A 82 1.70 16.04 -17.60
N ASP A 83 1.24 14.89 -18.09
CA ASP A 83 0.49 13.95 -17.27
C ASP A 83 1.30 13.52 -16.02
N GLU A 84 0.58 13.28 -14.93
CA GLU A 84 1.17 12.94 -13.64
C GLU A 84 2.07 11.69 -13.69
N PRO A 85 1.70 10.58 -14.38
CA PRO A 85 2.60 9.44 -14.56
C PRO A 85 3.95 9.81 -15.19
N THR A 86 3.93 10.55 -16.31
CA THR A 86 5.17 11.00 -16.99
C THR A 86 6.00 11.88 -16.06
N ARG A 87 5.38 12.82 -15.36
CA ARG A 87 6.05 13.71 -14.39
C ARG A 87 6.70 12.91 -13.27
N ALA A 88 5.99 11.94 -12.68
CA ALA A 88 6.51 11.09 -11.61
C ALA A 88 7.72 10.25 -12.06
N LEU A 89 7.68 9.68 -13.28
CA LEU A 89 8.81 8.91 -13.83
C LEU A 89 10.05 9.77 -14.09
N LEU A 90 9.87 10.99 -14.60
CA LEU A 90 10.96 11.95 -14.79
C LEU A 90 11.57 12.39 -13.45
N LEU A 91 10.74 12.62 -12.44
CA LEU A 91 11.19 12.94 -11.08
C LEU A 91 11.94 11.76 -10.44
N ALA A 92 11.45 10.53 -10.60
CA ALA A 92 12.15 9.33 -10.14
C ALA A 92 13.52 9.18 -10.81
N ALA A 93 13.61 9.45 -12.12
CA ALA A 93 14.89 9.45 -12.82
C ALA A 93 15.85 10.53 -12.29
N ARG A 94 15.33 11.73 -11.96
CA ARG A 94 16.11 12.85 -11.40
C ARG A 94 16.68 12.53 -10.02
N VAL A 95 15.87 11.98 -9.11
CA VAL A 95 16.37 11.61 -7.77
C VAL A 95 17.36 10.46 -7.84
N ARG A 96 17.18 9.53 -8.77
CA ARG A 96 18.14 8.43 -8.98
C ARG A 96 19.51 8.93 -9.40
N SER A 97 19.59 9.99 -10.20
CA SER A 97 20.87 10.60 -10.61
C SER A 97 21.43 11.57 -9.56
N ALA A 98 20.58 12.20 -8.75
CA ALA A 98 20.97 13.12 -7.68
C ALA A 98 20.14 12.91 -6.39
N PRO A 99 20.46 11.91 -5.55
CA PRO A 99 19.64 11.56 -4.38
C PRO A 99 19.45 12.69 -3.36
N ALA A 100 20.37 13.66 -3.31
CA ALA A 100 20.30 14.82 -2.43
C ALA A 100 19.11 15.75 -2.73
N THR A 101 18.59 15.74 -3.98
CA THR A 101 17.46 16.57 -4.41
C THR A 101 16.09 15.98 -4.04
N LEU A 102 16.05 14.91 -3.24
CA LEU A 102 14.80 14.25 -2.86
C LEU A 102 13.78 15.21 -2.23
N PRO A 103 14.13 16.11 -1.29
CA PRO A 103 13.15 17.05 -0.75
C PRO A 103 12.51 17.93 -1.83
N ASP A 104 13.31 18.52 -2.71
CA ASP A 104 12.82 19.37 -3.80
C ASP A 104 11.94 18.59 -4.77
N VAL A 105 12.32 17.35 -5.07
CA VAL A 105 11.52 16.48 -5.94
C VAL A 105 10.20 16.08 -5.30
N LEU A 106 10.18 15.80 -3.99
CA LEU A 106 8.92 15.53 -3.28
C LEU A 106 8.05 16.78 -3.19
N ALA A 107 8.66 17.97 -3.04
CA ALA A 107 7.96 19.24 -3.10
C ALA A 107 7.31 19.45 -4.47
N GLU A 108 8.04 19.20 -5.55
CA GLU A 108 7.55 19.30 -6.91
C GLU A 108 6.43 18.28 -7.17
N LEU A 109 6.63 17.01 -6.78
CA LEU A 109 5.67 15.92 -6.97
C LEU A 109 4.32 16.22 -6.31
N LEU A 110 4.33 16.72 -5.08
CA LEU A 110 3.12 16.94 -4.28
C LEU A 110 2.65 18.40 -4.24
N HIS A 111 3.34 19.28 -4.98
CA HIS A 111 3.10 20.73 -4.95
C HIS A 111 3.13 21.29 -3.51
N ALA A 112 4.15 20.90 -2.75
CA ALA A 112 4.39 21.44 -1.41
C ALA A 112 5.13 22.79 -1.49
N ASP A 113 4.82 23.68 -0.57
CA ASP A 113 5.45 25.01 -0.48
C ASP A 113 6.83 24.94 0.17
N GLU A 114 7.03 23.99 1.09
CA GLU A 114 8.30 23.78 1.78
C GLU A 114 8.65 22.29 1.82
N ALA A 115 9.94 21.97 1.66
CA ALA A 115 10.48 20.63 1.84
C ALA A 115 11.86 20.68 2.48
N SER A 116 12.10 19.82 3.47
CA SER A 116 13.39 19.75 4.15
C SER A 116 13.69 18.35 4.71
N TRP A 117 14.97 18.05 4.85
CA TRP A 117 15.41 16.86 5.56
C TRP A 117 15.15 17.00 7.07
N THR A 118 14.70 15.93 7.71
CA THR A 118 14.46 15.84 9.17
C THR A 118 14.86 14.46 9.70
N GLN A 119 14.92 14.28 11.03
CA GLN A 119 14.91 12.94 11.62
C GLN A 119 13.48 12.40 11.77
N PRO A 120 13.26 11.06 11.70
CA PRO A 120 11.95 10.47 11.94
C PRO A 120 11.36 10.81 13.33
N ASP A 121 12.20 10.77 14.37
CA ASP A 121 11.76 10.94 15.78
C ASP A 121 11.56 12.40 16.22
N GLU A 122 12.15 13.37 15.53
CA GLU A 122 12.02 14.80 15.84
C GLU A 122 10.58 15.31 15.67
N VAL A 123 9.73 14.54 14.98
CA VAL A 123 8.31 14.86 14.76
C VAL A 123 7.45 14.36 15.92
N SER A 124 7.75 13.19 16.49
CA SER A 124 7.03 12.58 17.61
C SER A 124 7.06 13.44 18.88
N VAL A 125 8.13 14.23 19.10
CA VAL A 125 8.25 15.15 20.25
C VAL A 125 7.35 16.38 20.10
N SER A 126 6.98 16.75 18.87
CA SER A 126 6.00 17.83 18.62
C SER A 126 4.54 17.32 18.60
N ALA A 127 4.34 16.01 18.40
CA ALA A 127 3.03 15.36 18.36
C ALA A 127 2.51 14.91 19.74
N ALA A 128 3.38 14.73 20.74
CA ALA A 128 3.00 14.33 22.10
C ALA A 128 2.22 15.42 22.89
N GLY A 129 1.95 16.58 22.27
CA GLY A 129 1.17 17.69 22.84
C GLY A 129 -0.11 18.07 22.09
N ALA A 130 -0.50 17.39 21.00
CA ALA A 130 -1.69 17.76 20.23
C ALA A 130 -2.36 16.57 19.53
N ALA A 131 -3.03 15.72 20.32
CA ALA A 131 -3.98 14.75 19.79
C ALA A 131 -5.36 15.42 19.60
N LYS A 132 -5.60 15.98 18.41
CA LYS A 132 -6.92 16.24 17.78
C LYS A 132 -6.67 16.89 16.41
N GLU A 133 -7.15 16.24 15.33
CA GLU A 133 -7.08 16.75 13.93
C GLU A 133 -5.72 17.36 13.58
N ALA A 134 -4.70 16.51 13.50
CA ALA A 134 -3.36 16.92 13.11
C ALA A 134 -3.41 17.73 11.81
N ASP A 135 -2.70 18.85 11.80
CA ASP A 135 -2.51 19.72 10.64
C ASP A 135 -1.99 18.91 9.43
N ARG A 136 -2.91 18.33 8.65
CA ARG A 136 -2.62 17.50 7.46
C ARG A 136 -1.92 18.30 6.37
N THR A 137 -1.67 19.58 6.58
CA THR A 137 -0.84 20.40 5.71
C THR A 137 0.66 20.13 5.90
N VAL A 138 1.05 19.29 6.88
CA VAL A 138 2.41 18.76 7.05
C VAL A 138 2.43 17.26 6.78
N LEU A 139 3.34 16.80 5.93
CA LEU A 139 3.57 15.38 5.63
C LEU A 139 5.02 15.03 5.91
N VAL A 140 5.25 13.89 6.58
CA VAL A 140 6.60 13.38 6.87
C VAL A 140 6.76 12.03 6.18
N VAL A 141 7.74 11.95 5.28
CA VAL A 141 8.00 10.79 4.44
C VAL A 141 9.31 10.14 4.88
N PRO A 142 9.28 8.97 5.54
CA PRO A 142 10.49 8.28 5.98
C PRO A 142 11.40 7.89 4.80
N VAL A 143 12.71 8.06 4.96
CA VAL A 143 13.75 7.68 3.99
C VAL A 143 14.71 6.70 4.68
N GLY A 144 14.32 5.43 4.69
CA GLY A 144 14.97 4.42 5.51
C GLY A 144 14.78 4.68 7.01
N HIS A 145 15.76 4.31 7.83
CA HIS A 145 15.66 4.35 9.29
C HIS A 145 16.29 5.60 9.95
N LEU A 146 17.04 6.42 9.20
CA LEU A 146 17.83 7.54 9.76
C LEU A 146 17.37 8.92 9.31
N ARG A 147 16.52 9.01 8.30
CA ARG A 147 16.15 10.27 7.66
C ARG A 147 14.67 10.24 7.32
N ALA A 148 14.07 11.41 7.25
CA ALA A 148 12.78 11.62 6.62
C ALA A 148 12.80 12.95 5.87
N VAL A 149 11.85 13.15 4.96
CA VAL A 149 11.57 14.44 4.35
C VAL A 149 10.29 14.99 4.96
N ARG A 150 10.35 16.20 5.51
CA ARG A 150 9.19 16.96 5.97
C ARG A 150 8.75 17.89 4.85
N LEU A 151 7.50 17.76 4.44
CA LEU A 151 6.81 18.59 3.48
C LEU A 151 5.78 19.44 4.20
N ARG A 152 5.59 20.68 3.77
CA ARG A 152 4.52 21.55 4.24
C ARG A 152 3.84 22.23 3.07
N ARG A 153 2.52 22.33 3.15
CA ARG A 153 1.67 23.06 2.22
C ARG A 153 0.86 24.11 2.98
N LEU A 154 0.54 25.25 2.37
CA LEU A 154 -0.22 26.32 2.99
C LEU A 154 -1.71 26.11 2.71
N GLY A 155 -2.49 25.86 3.76
CA GLY A 155 -3.96 25.84 3.70
C GLY A 155 -4.59 24.69 2.91
N LEU A 156 -3.80 23.72 2.43
CA LEU A 156 -4.28 22.55 1.69
C LEU A 156 -3.75 21.25 2.32
N PRO A 157 -4.61 20.40 2.90
CA PRO A 157 -4.19 19.16 3.56
C PRO A 157 -3.75 18.10 2.54
N PHE A 158 -2.70 17.32 2.83
CA PHE A 158 -2.27 16.19 2.01
C PHE A 158 -3.29 15.06 2.03
N THR A 159 -3.64 14.52 0.85
CA THR A 159 -4.48 13.32 0.72
C THR A 159 -3.69 12.06 1.03
N PHE A 160 -4.38 10.95 1.31
CA PHE A 160 -3.72 9.65 1.44
C PHE A 160 -3.03 9.21 0.14
N THR A 161 -3.63 9.54 -1.02
CA THR A 161 -3.04 9.29 -2.34
C THR A 161 -1.72 10.05 -2.53
N GLU A 162 -1.66 11.31 -2.11
CA GLU A 162 -0.43 12.12 -2.14
C GLU A 162 0.65 11.51 -1.22
N ALA A 163 0.28 11.11 0.00
CA ALA A 163 1.21 10.45 0.93
C ALA A 163 1.75 9.12 0.38
N ALA A 164 0.87 8.28 -0.20
CA ALA A 164 1.26 7.01 -0.82
C ALA A 164 2.19 7.22 -2.02
N ARG A 165 1.94 8.25 -2.84
CA ARG A 165 2.78 8.61 -3.99
C ARG A 165 4.19 9.02 -3.56
N ALA A 166 4.30 9.83 -2.51
CA ALA A 166 5.58 10.25 -1.95
C ALA A 166 6.40 9.07 -1.43
N ASP A 167 5.75 8.20 -0.66
CA ASP A 167 6.30 6.97 -0.09
C ASP A 167 6.74 5.99 -1.20
N ALA A 168 5.98 5.87 -2.28
CA ALA A 168 6.34 5.08 -3.46
C ALA A 168 7.59 5.64 -4.18
N LEU A 169 7.69 6.96 -4.33
CA LEU A 169 8.88 7.59 -4.92
C LEU A 169 10.13 7.32 -4.08
N VAL A 170 10.05 7.49 -2.75
CA VAL A 170 11.17 7.21 -1.84
C VAL A 170 11.57 5.75 -1.91
N ARG A 171 10.63 4.80 -1.91
CA ARG A 171 10.95 3.39 -2.08
C ARG A 171 11.67 3.09 -3.39
N SER A 172 11.28 3.75 -4.48
CA SER A 172 11.85 3.49 -5.81
C SER A 172 13.35 3.82 -5.95
N ILE A 173 13.89 4.63 -5.03
CA ILE A 173 15.29 5.06 -4.99
C ILE A 173 16.10 4.36 -3.88
N LEU A 174 15.43 3.75 -2.90
CA LEU A 174 16.10 3.01 -1.85
C LEU A 174 16.65 1.70 -2.43
N PRO A 175 17.81 1.22 -1.94
CA PRO A 175 18.29 -0.09 -2.33
C PRO A 175 17.21 -1.13 -2.01
N PRO A 176 16.99 -2.14 -2.86
CA PRO A 176 16.08 -3.22 -2.54
C PRO A 176 16.52 -3.79 -1.20
N THR A 177 15.59 -3.91 -0.26
CA THR A 177 15.84 -4.61 0.99
C THR A 177 16.11 -6.06 0.64
N THR A 178 17.39 -6.40 0.48
CA THR A 178 17.86 -7.78 0.31
C THR A 178 17.80 -8.48 1.66
N SER A 179 16.62 -8.54 2.26
CA SER A 179 16.36 -9.52 3.28
C SER A 179 15.94 -10.78 2.56
N SER A 180 16.91 -11.58 2.09
CA SER A 180 16.65 -13.01 2.15
C SER A 180 16.24 -13.27 3.59
N LEU A 181 15.04 -13.78 3.83
CA LEU A 181 14.69 -14.26 5.16
C LEU A 181 15.61 -15.44 5.45
N SER A 182 16.82 -15.10 5.89
CA SER A 182 17.77 -15.98 6.52
C SER A 182 17.01 -16.52 7.73
N GLU A 183 17.00 -17.84 7.83
CA GLU A 183 16.29 -18.64 8.82
C GLU A 183 15.86 -17.87 10.09
N ARG A 184 14.58 -17.53 10.20
CA ARG A 184 14.01 -16.76 11.32
C ARG A 184 13.28 -17.72 12.25
N GLN A 185 13.71 -17.79 13.51
CA GLN A 185 12.97 -18.54 14.53
C GLN A 185 11.66 -17.84 14.86
N LEU A 186 10.55 -18.57 14.77
CA LEU A 186 9.24 -18.16 15.25
C LEU A 186 8.95 -18.87 16.58
N LYS A 187 8.79 -18.08 17.65
CA LYS A 187 8.29 -18.57 18.94
C LYS A 187 6.83 -18.15 19.09
N LEU A 188 5.89 -19.07 18.90
CA LEU A 188 4.46 -18.80 19.12
C LEU A 188 4.05 -19.05 20.59
N ASN A 189 4.65 -20.04 21.25
CA ASN A 189 4.50 -20.32 22.68
C ASN A 189 5.82 -20.91 23.24
N ARG A 190 5.92 -21.12 24.56
CA ARG A 190 7.19 -21.52 25.22
C ARG A 190 7.73 -22.91 24.82
N SER A 191 6.99 -23.73 24.08
CA SER A 191 7.34 -25.14 23.83
C SER A 191 7.42 -25.54 22.36
N THR A 192 7.07 -24.68 21.41
CA THR A 192 7.10 -25.01 19.98
C THR A 192 8.16 -24.15 19.27
N ASN A 193 9.24 -24.80 18.82
CA ASN A 193 10.28 -24.15 18.03
C ASN A 193 9.94 -24.26 16.55
N LEU A 194 9.52 -23.16 15.94
CA LEU A 194 9.30 -23.09 14.50
C LEU A 194 10.38 -22.28 13.83
N VAL A 195 10.71 -22.67 12.61
CA VAL A 195 11.70 -22.02 11.77
C VAL A 195 11.01 -21.55 10.49
N VAL A 196 11.25 -20.31 10.09
CA VAL A 196 10.78 -19.77 8.81
C VAL A 196 11.94 -19.38 7.95
N ARG A 197 11.96 -19.88 6.72
CA ARG A 197 12.92 -19.50 5.68
C ARG A 197 12.24 -19.48 4.31
N GLN A 198 12.93 -18.90 3.33
CA GLN A 198 12.51 -19.01 1.94
C GLN A 198 12.61 -20.46 1.46
N VAL A 199 11.66 -20.85 0.62
CA VAL A 199 11.70 -22.13 -0.10
C VAL A 199 12.78 -22.05 -1.18
N ASP A 200 13.54 -23.12 -1.30
CA ASP A 200 14.52 -23.33 -2.37
C ASP A 200 14.05 -24.43 -3.32
N VAL A 201 14.63 -24.47 -4.52
CA VAL A 201 14.38 -25.53 -5.51
C VAL A 201 14.76 -26.93 -4.99
N THR A 202 15.62 -27.02 -3.96
CA THR A 202 15.94 -28.29 -3.29
C THR A 202 14.82 -28.84 -2.40
N ASP A 203 13.86 -28.01 -1.98
CA ASP A 203 12.80 -28.38 -1.03
C ASP A 203 11.60 -29.11 -1.67
N LEU A 204 11.78 -29.66 -2.88
CA LEU A 204 10.69 -30.25 -3.65
C LEU A 204 9.98 -31.37 -2.90
N ALA A 205 10.73 -32.23 -2.20
CA ALA A 205 10.16 -33.36 -1.50
C ALA A 205 9.27 -32.89 -0.34
N GLU A 206 9.74 -31.93 0.44
CA GLU A 206 9.08 -31.38 1.62
C GLU A 206 7.81 -30.60 1.23
N VAL A 207 7.88 -29.78 0.18
CA VAL A 207 6.73 -29.02 -0.33
C VAL A 207 5.68 -29.96 -0.92
N GLN A 208 6.12 -30.99 -1.64
CA GLN A 208 5.26 -32.04 -2.19
C GLN A 208 4.54 -32.84 -1.10
N GLU A 209 5.23 -33.13 0.01
CA GLU A 209 4.63 -33.84 1.14
C GLU A 209 3.58 -32.96 1.84
N LEU A 210 3.87 -31.69 2.10
CA LEU A 210 2.89 -30.74 2.64
C LEU A 210 1.65 -30.66 1.72
N HIS A 211 1.87 -30.52 0.41
CA HIS A 211 0.79 -30.43 -0.57
C HIS A 211 -0.14 -31.66 -0.52
N GLN A 212 0.42 -32.87 -0.43
CA GLN A 212 -0.38 -34.10 -0.30
C GLN A 212 -1.20 -34.12 0.99
N ARG A 213 -0.62 -33.73 2.12
CA ARG A 213 -1.33 -33.67 3.41
C ARG A 213 -2.46 -32.65 3.36
N CYS A 214 -2.23 -31.46 2.81
CA CYS A 214 -3.24 -30.41 2.74
C CYS A 214 -4.31 -30.66 1.64
N ALA A 215 -3.94 -31.30 0.53
CA ALA A 215 -4.88 -31.70 -0.52
C ALA A 215 -5.91 -32.73 -0.04
N ALA A 216 -5.51 -33.65 0.85
CA ALA A 216 -6.45 -34.57 1.50
C ALA A 216 -7.54 -33.85 2.31
N ASP A 217 -7.23 -32.65 2.82
CA ASP A 217 -8.15 -31.79 3.57
C ASP A 217 -8.88 -30.76 2.70
N GLY A 218 -8.72 -30.83 1.36
CA GLY A 218 -9.30 -29.88 0.40
C GLY A 218 -8.66 -28.48 0.42
N ARG A 219 -7.44 -28.36 0.96
CA ARG A 219 -6.77 -27.07 1.21
C ARG A 219 -5.48 -27.02 0.42
N THR A 220 -5.46 -26.29 -0.66
CA THR A 220 -4.27 -26.13 -1.51
C THR A 220 -4.17 -24.68 -1.91
N LEU A 221 -3.00 -24.26 -2.39
CA LEU A 221 -2.88 -22.93 -2.97
C LEU A 221 -3.81 -22.79 -4.21
N PRO A 222 -4.34 -21.59 -4.50
CA PRO A 222 -5.05 -21.33 -5.74
C PRO A 222 -4.22 -21.75 -6.97
N GLY A 223 -4.82 -22.52 -7.87
CA GLY A 223 -4.12 -23.12 -9.03
C GLY A 223 -3.35 -24.42 -8.74
N PHE A 224 -3.20 -24.81 -7.47
CA PHE A 224 -2.56 -26.06 -7.05
C PHE A 224 -3.57 -27.16 -6.68
N ALA A 225 -4.83 -26.81 -6.45
CA ALA A 225 -5.91 -27.75 -6.07
C ALA A 225 -6.10 -28.92 -7.03
N ALA A 226 -5.88 -28.70 -8.33
CA ALA A 226 -6.04 -29.73 -9.35
C ALA A 226 -4.80 -30.62 -9.52
N LEU A 227 -3.71 -30.37 -8.79
CA LEU A 227 -2.45 -31.08 -8.97
C LEU A 227 -2.31 -32.22 -7.96
N GLU A 228 -2.22 -33.46 -8.44
CA GLU A 228 -1.88 -34.61 -7.59
C GLU A 228 -0.41 -34.59 -7.14
N ARG A 229 0.47 -34.01 -7.97
CA ARG A 229 1.89 -33.84 -7.67
C ARG A 229 2.44 -32.54 -8.22
N LEU A 230 3.30 -31.89 -7.44
CA LEU A 230 4.09 -30.74 -7.83
C LEU A 230 5.25 -31.20 -8.71
N SER A 231 5.37 -30.56 -9.87
CA SER A 231 6.52 -30.78 -10.76
C SER A 231 7.71 -29.91 -10.34
N PRO A 232 8.96 -30.30 -10.64
CA PRO A 232 10.13 -29.46 -10.42
C PRO A 232 9.99 -28.06 -11.05
N ARG A 233 9.43 -27.98 -12.25
CA ARG A 233 9.17 -26.72 -12.96
C ARG A 233 8.22 -25.79 -12.19
N LEU A 234 7.24 -26.34 -11.50
CA LEU A 234 6.32 -25.55 -10.69
C LEU A 234 7.00 -25.00 -9.43
N LEU A 235 7.89 -25.78 -8.82
CA LEU A 235 8.71 -25.29 -7.72
C LEU A 235 9.69 -24.21 -8.17
N GLU A 236 10.30 -24.36 -9.35
CA GLU A 236 11.13 -23.31 -9.96
C GLU A 236 10.34 -22.00 -10.11
N VAL A 237 9.07 -22.07 -10.54
CA VAL A 237 8.18 -20.90 -10.62
C VAL A 237 7.89 -20.32 -9.23
N LEU A 238 7.66 -21.15 -8.20
CA LEU A 238 7.46 -20.70 -6.82
C LEU A 238 8.72 -20.06 -6.20
N CYS A 239 9.90 -20.42 -6.70
CA CYS A 239 11.20 -19.89 -6.27
C CYS A 239 11.68 -18.70 -7.14
N ASP A 240 11.02 -18.45 -8.27
CA ASP A 240 11.35 -17.35 -9.18
C ASP A 240 11.00 -16.00 -8.54
N ARG A 241 12.05 -15.29 -8.10
CA ARG A 241 11.94 -13.98 -7.45
C ARG A 241 11.36 -12.88 -8.34
N SER A 242 11.32 -13.08 -9.66
CA SER A 242 10.63 -12.14 -10.57
C SER A 242 9.11 -12.27 -10.52
N ARG A 243 8.60 -13.40 -10.00
CA ARG A 243 7.17 -13.72 -9.91
C ARG A 243 6.63 -13.59 -8.49
N GLY A 244 7.47 -13.87 -7.50
CA GLY A 244 7.06 -13.82 -6.10
C GLY A 244 8.12 -14.37 -5.15
N THR A 245 7.69 -14.74 -3.94
CA THR A 245 8.52 -15.42 -2.95
C THR A 245 7.68 -16.38 -2.15
N SER A 246 8.25 -17.55 -1.90
CA SER A 246 7.63 -18.59 -1.07
C SER A 246 8.35 -18.66 0.27
N LEU A 247 7.58 -18.51 1.34
CA LEU A 247 8.02 -18.71 2.72
C LEU A 247 7.46 -20.02 3.21
N ALA A 248 8.29 -20.85 3.81
CA ALA A 248 7.81 -22.06 4.48
C ALA A 248 8.13 -22.03 5.97
N VAL A 249 7.37 -22.81 6.73
CA VAL A 249 7.54 -23.00 8.16
C VAL A 249 7.89 -24.45 8.38
N TRP A 250 8.96 -24.68 9.13
CA TRP A 250 9.39 -25.99 9.58
C TRP A 250 9.21 -26.11 11.08
N SER A 251 8.79 -27.29 11.52
CA SER A 251 8.94 -27.69 12.92
C SER A 251 10.42 -28.01 13.15
N ALA A 252 11.09 -27.30 14.07
CA ALA A 252 12.50 -27.57 14.37
C ALA A 252 12.67 -28.96 15.03
N ASP A 253 11.65 -29.42 15.75
CA ASP A 253 11.68 -30.67 16.49
C ASP A 253 11.48 -31.88 15.55
N GLU A 254 10.57 -31.77 14.58
CA GLU A 254 10.27 -32.84 13.62
C GLU A 254 11.09 -32.70 12.31
N SER A 255 11.70 -31.55 12.05
CA SER A 255 12.31 -31.17 10.76
C SER A 255 11.36 -31.30 9.56
N VAL A 256 10.05 -31.23 9.81
CA VAL A 256 9.00 -31.35 8.80
C VAL A 256 8.48 -29.96 8.41
N LEU A 257 8.26 -29.75 7.12
CA LEU A 257 7.59 -28.56 6.59
C LEU A 257 6.09 -28.64 6.91
N ILE A 258 5.59 -27.67 7.68
CA ILE A 258 4.22 -27.67 8.23
C ILE A 258 3.29 -26.65 7.57
N GLY A 259 3.85 -25.68 6.87
CA GLY A 259 3.08 -24.65 6.17
C GLY A 259 3.92 -23.87 5.18
N LEU A 260 3.24 -23.25 4.22
CA LEU A 260 3.82 -22.47 3.14
C LEU A 260 2.93 -21.26 2.84
N ALA A 261 3.54 -20.10 2.64
CA ALA A 261 2.89 -18.90 2.14
C ALA A 261 3.62 -18.43 0.88
N HIS A 262 2.89 -18.23 -0.21
CA HIS A 262 3.42 -17.66 -1.44
C HIS A 262 2.88 -16.23 -1.57
N LEU A 263 3.79 -15.26 -1.68
CA LEU A 263 3.47 -13.87 -2.04
C LEU A 263 3.87 -13.65 -3.50
N MET A 264 2.97 -13.19 -4.34
CA MET A 264 3.19 -13.03 -5.78
C MET A 264 2.77 -11.65 -6.27
N TYR A 265 3.38 -11.22 -7.38
CA TYR A 265 2.91 -10.06 -8.12
C TYR A 265 1.62 -10.40 -8.87
N THR A 266 0.71 -9.44 -8.96
CA THR A 266 -0.48 -9.55 -9.81
C THR A 266 -0.30 -8.69 -11.07
N SER A 267 -1.27 -8.76 -11.99
CA SER A 267 -1.35 -7.83 -13.11
C SER A 267 -1.65 -6.40 -12.69
N ASP A 268 -2.26 -6.22 -11.51
CA ASP A 268 -2.58 -4.92 -10.96
C ASP A 268 -1.31 -4.30 -10.35
N SER A 269 -0.93 -3.14 -10.88
CA SER A 269 0.30 -2.47 -10.46
C SER A 269 0.25 -2.10 -8.98
N GLY A 270 1.28 -2.50 -8.24
CA GLY A 270 1.38 -2.25 -6.79
C GLY A 270 0.50 -3.17 -5.94
N ILE A 271 -0.16 -4.17 -6.52
CA ILE A 271 -0.97 -5.14 -5.77
C ILE A 271 -0.30 -6.51 -5.83
N GLY A 272 -0.04 -7.08 -4.66
CA GLY A 272 0.37 -8.47 -4.53
C GLY A 272 -0.79 -9.37 -4.12
N GLU A 273 -0.62 -10.67 -4.32
CA GLU A 273 -1.52 -11.68 -3.75
C GLU A 273 -0.72 -12.58 -2.81
N VAL A 274 -1.32 -12.94 -1.68
CA VAL A 274 -0.78 -13.95 -0.76
C VAL A 274 -1.72 -15.13 -0.68
N ALA A 275 -1.15 -16.32 -0.89
CA ALA A 275 -1.83 -17.59 -0.71
C ALA A 275 -1.11 -18.40 0.36
N VAL A 276 -1.87 -19.05 1.25
CA VAL A 276 -1.32 -19.81 2.38
C VAL A 276 -1.86 -21.24 2.37
N MET A 277 -0.97 -22.19 2.54
CA MET A 277 -1.24 -23.60 2.74
C MET A 277 -0.66 -24.02 4.09
N MET A 278 -1.45 -24.69 4.92
CA MET A 278 -1.06 -25.05 6.29
C MET A 278 -1.68 -26.38 6.65
N GLU A 279 -0.90 -27.23 7.31
CA GLU A 279 -1.40 -28.49 7.84
C GLU A 279 -2.36 -28.26 9.02
N GLU A 280 -3.46 -29.01 9.05
CA GLU A 280 -4.60 -28.81 9.95
C GLU A 280 -4.20 -28.72 11.43
N ARG A 281 -3.33 -29.61 11.88
CA ARG A 281 -2.89 -29.69 13.30
C ARG A 281 -2.20 -28.42 13.80
N TRP A 282 -1.69 -27.58 12.90
CA TRP A 282 -0.93 -26.37 13.22
C TRP A 282 -1.75 -25.07 13.10
N ARG A 283 -2.98 -25.10 12.56
CA ARG A 283 -3.79 -23.89 12.31
C ARG A 283 -4.14 -23.12 13.58
N ARG A 284 -4.59 -23.82 14.63
CA ARG A 284 -5.07 -23.21 15.88
C ARG A 284 -3.98 -22.56 16.74
N LEU A 285 -2.72 -22.62 16.29
CA LEU A 285 -1.58 -22.03 16.99
C LEU A 285 -1.24 -20.62 16.47
N GLY A 286 -1.89 -20.13 15.40
CA GLY A 286 -1.65 -18.79 14.86
C GLY A 286 -0.45 -18.70 13.90
N VAL A 287 0.08 -19.85 13.45
CA VAL A 287 1.23 -19.92 12.53
C VAL A 287 0.91 -19.26 11.19
N ALA A 288 -0.28 -19.52 10.63
CA ALA A 288 -0.73 -18.92 9.38
C ALA A 288 -0.81 -17.40 9.47
N THR A 289 -1.36 -16.86 10.56
CA THR A 289 -1.38 -15.41 10.83
C THR A 289 0.03 -14.83 10.83
N ARG A 290 1.00 -15.51 11.48
CA ARG A 290 2.38 -15.03 11.51
C ARG A 290 3.05 -15.09 10.13
N LEU A 291 2.76 -16.12 9.33
CA LEU A 291 3.22 -16.19 7.93
C LEU A 291 2.66 -15.04 7.09
N VAL A 292 1.36 -14.74 7.20
CA VAL A 292 0.76 -13.60 6.47
C VAL A 292 1.40 -12.29 6.91
N GLN A 293 1.63 -12.07 8.21
CA GLN A 293 2.35 -10.88 8.68
C GLN A 293 3.75 -10.76 8.08
N LEU A 294 4.51 -11.87 8.00
CA LEU A 294 5.81 -11.88 7.36
C LEU A 294 5.72 -11.60 5.84
N ALA A 295 4.70 -12.13 5.16
CA ALA A 295 4.43 -11.81 3.77
C ALA A 295 4.11 -10.32 3.59
N LEU A 296 3.32 -9.72 4.48
CA LEU A 296 3.05 -8.26 4.48
C LEU A 296 4.32 -7.45 4.76
N GLU A 297 5.20 -7.89 5.67
CA GLU A 297 6.52 -7.28 5.89
C GLU A 297 7.35 -7.28 4.58
N ILE A 298 7.36 -8.39 3.83
CA ILE A 298 8.03 -8.48 2.53
C ILE A 298 7.34 -7.63 1.47
N ALA A 299 6.01 -7.62 1.40
CA ALA A 299 5.25 -6.83 0.44
C ALA A 299 5.56 -5.33 0.57
N ARG A 300 5.69 -4.83 1.82
CA ARG A 300 6.18 -3.46 2.09
C ARG A 300 7.56 -3.23 1.49
N SER A 301 8.43 -4.22 1.65
CA SER A 301 9.80 -4.21 1.15
C SER A 301 9.88 -4.20 -0.39
N TRP A 302 8.87 -4.76 -1.06
CA TRP A 302 8.71 -4.71 -2.53
C TRP A 302 8.04 -3.42 -3.00
N GLY A 303 7.50 -2.61 -2.09
CA GLY A 303 6.75 -1.41 -2.42
C GLY A 303 5.36 -1.67 -2.98
N LEU A 304 4.74 -2.80 -2.62
CA LEU A 304 3.33 -3.03 -2.89
C LEU A 304 2.48 -2.07 -2.03
N ALA A 305 1.42 -1.53 -2.61
CA ALA A 305 0.43 -0.69 -1.95
C ALA A 305 -0.63 -1.52 -1.22
N GLU A 306 -0.97 -2.69 -1.77
CA GLU A 306 -1.98 -3.60 -1.26
C GLU A 306 -1.55 -5.05 -1.43
N VAL A 307 -1.95 -5.92 -0.51
CA VAL A 307 -1.91 -7.37 -0.68
C VAL A 307 -3.31 -7.95 -0.56
N ARG A 308 -3.68 -8.80 -1.50
CA ARG A 308 -4.96 -9.51 -1.53
C ARG A 308 -4.78 -10.95 -1.09
N MET A 309 -5.82 -11.50 -0.49
CA MET A 309 -5.88 -12.91 -0.09
C MET A 309 -7.29 -13.42 -0.32
N THR A 310 -7.43 -14.46 -1.14
CA THR A 310 -8.71 -15.13 -1.37
C THR A 310 -8.95 -16.16 -0.27
N VAL A 311 -10.12 -16.12 0.35
CA VAL A 311 -10.53 -16.99 1.45
C VAL A 311 -11.90 -17.59 1.15
N ALA A 312 -12.14 -18.84 1.53
CA ALA A 312 -13.47 -19.44 1.42
C ALA A 312 -14.49 -18.74 2.33
N ALA A 313 -15.74 -18.53 1.86
CA ALA A 313 -16.75 -17.80 2.63
C ALA A 313 -17.15 -18.49 3.95
N ASP A 314 -16.93 -19.80 4.09
CA ASP A 314 -17.20 -20.57 5.30
C ASP A 314 -16.01 -20.60 6.28
N ASP A 315 -14.81 -20.15 5.89
CA ASP A 315 -13.63 -20.08 6.75
C ASP A 315 -13.66 -18.86 7.69
N ARG A 316 -14.52 -18.96 8.71
CA ARG A 316 -14.70 -17.93 9.75
C ARG A 316 -13.45 -17.67 10.58
N GLU A 317 -12.56 -18.66 10.71
CA GLU A 317 -11.32 -18.51 11.47
C GLU A 317 -10.36 -17.57 10.73
N THR A 318 -10.14 -17.82 9.44
CA THR A 318 -9.30 -17.00 8.59
C THR A 318 -9.88 -15.59 8.43
N GLN A 319 -11.20 -15.44 8.28
CA GLN A 319 -11.87 -14.13 8.26
C GLN A 319 -11.59 -13.31 9.53
N ARG A 320 -11.70 -13.93 10.73
CA ARG A 320 -11.43 -13.24 12.00
C ARG A 320 -9.95 -12.89 12.16
N ALA A 321 -9.06 -13.76 11.73
CA ALA A 321 -7.62 -13.50 11.77
C ALA A 321 -7.24 -12.34 10.83
N ALA A 322 -7.79 -12.34 9.61
CA ALA A 322 -7.64 -11.27 8.62
C ALA A 322 -8.11 -9.91 9.15
N ALA A 323 -9.33 -9.86 9.72
CA ALA A 323 -9.89 -8.64 10.28
C ALA A 323 -9.02 -8.08 11.43
N ARG A 324 -8.45 -8.94 12.29
CA ARG A 324 -7.51 -8.52 13.36
C ARG A 324 -6.20 -7.95 12.83
N MET A 325 -5.80 -8.29 11.61
CA MET A 325 -4.63 -7.74 10.93
C MET A 325 -4.95 -6.44 10.16
N GLY A 326 -6.17 -5.91 10.28
CA GLY A 326 -6.61 -4.71 9.56
C GLY A 326 -7.03 -4.97 8.12
N GLY A 327 -7.27 -6.23 7.75
CA GLY A 327 -7.78 -6.57 6.42
C GLY A 327 -9.24 -6.18 6.25
N THR A 328 -9.56 -5.52 5.13
CA THR A 328 -10.96 -5.26 4.74
C THR A 328 -11.46 -6.41 3.89
N VAL A 329 -12.71 -6.82 4.10
CA VAL A 329 -13.30 -7.98 3.42
C VAL A 329 -14.29 -7.50 2.37
N THR A 330 -14.14 -7.98 1.14
CA THR A 330 -15.07 -7.77 0.04
C THR A 330 -15.58 -9.13 -0.45
N GLU A 331 -16.88 -9.23 -0.73
CA GLU A 331 -17.44 -10.47 -1.30
C GLU A 331 -17.07 -10.59 -2.77
N LEU A 332 -16.59 -11.76 -3.18
CA LEU A 332 -16.37 -12.11 -4.58
C LEU A 332 -17.53 -13.00 -5.08
N PRO A 333 -17.68 -13.15 -6.42
CA PRO A 333 -18.49 -14.22 -6.99
C PRO A 333 -18.06 -15.61 -6.47
N ASP A 334 -18.96 -16.61 -6.57
CA ASP A 334 -18.68 -18.02 -6.26
C ASP A 334 -18.35 -18.38 -4.79
N LEU A 335 -18.93 -17.67 -3.82
CA LEU A 335 -18.78 -17.95 -2.37
C LEU A 335 -17.32 -17.84 -1.89
N ALA A 336 -16.52 -17.00 -2.54
CA ALA A 336 -15.21 -16.59 -2.07
C ALA A 336 -15.26 -15.19 -1.47
N LEU A 337 -14.34 -14.90 -0.57
CA LEU A 337 -14.12 -13.58 0.01
C LEU A 337 -12.72 -13.11 -0.36
N GLU A 338 -12.60 -11.87 -0.78
CA GLU A 338 -11.31 -11.20 -0.93
C GLU A 338 -11.02 -10.42 0.34
N VAL A 339 -9.88 -10.70 0.95
CA VAL A 339 -9.32 -9.88 2.03
C VAL A 339 -8.26 -8.97 1.44
N ARG A 340 -8.39 -7.66 1.65
CA ARG A 340 -7.45 -6.63 1.18
C ARG A 340 -6.69 -6.06 2.36
N PHE A 341 -5.36 -6.14 2.30
CA PHE A 341 -4.46 -5.60 3.31
C PHE A 341 -3.74 -4.37 2.73
N PRO A 342 -4.01 -3.15 3.25
CA PRO A 342 -3.19 -1.99 2.89
C PRO A 342 -1.77 -2.19 3.42
N VAL A 343 -0.79 -2.03 2.54
CA VAL A 343 0.63 -2.24 2.81
C VAL A 343 1.34 -0.91 3.02
N THR A 344 0.91 0.13 2.29
CA THR A 344 1.37 1.52 2.39
C THR A 344 0.37 2.37 3.17
N GLY A 345 0.86 3.24 4.05
CA GLY A 345 0.03 4.27 4.68
C GLY A 345 -0.63 3.95 6.01
N THR A 346 -0.20 2.94 6.77
CA THR A 346 -0.63 2.84 8.18
C THR A 346 0.12 3.85 9.05
N ALA A 347 -0.54 4.98 9.31
CA ALA A 347 -0.47 5.57 10.64
C ALA A 347 -0.78 4.45 11.66
N ASP A 348 0.09 4.29 12.65
CA ASP A 348 -0.02 3.34 13.77
C ASP A 348 -0.29 1.87 13.41
N THR A 349 0.78 1.14 13.12
CA THR A 349 0.86 -0.25 13.58
C THR A 349 1.91 -0.30 14.69
N PRO A 350 1.54 -0.61 15.95
CA PRO A 350 2.53 -0.71 17.02
C PRO A 350 3.55 -1.76 16.62
N SER A 351 4.82 -1.40 16.77
CA SER A 351 5.91 -2.32 16.54
C SER A 351 5.70 -3.57 17.42
N VAL A 352 6.04 -4.74 16.90
CA VAL A 352 5.99 -6.02 17.64
C VAL A 352 6.94 -6.01 18.87
N THR A 353 7.66 -4.91 19.10
CA THR A 353 8.51 -4.67 20.27
C THR A 353 7.73 -4.21 21.52
N ASP A 354 6.48 -3.73 21.39
CA ASP A 354 5.74 -3.11 22.53
C ASP A 354 4.86 -4.07 23.35
N LEU A 355 4.81 -5.37 23.04
CA LEU A 355 4.07 -6.36 23.84
C LEU A 355 4.80 -6.84 25.12
N ARG A 356 5.79 -6.08 25.62
CA ARG A 356 6.50 -6.40 26.87
C ARG A 356 6.08 -5.57 28.09
N GLN A 357 5.12 -4.65 27.97
CA GLN A 357 4.73 -3.79 29.11
C GLN A 357 3.26 -3.84 29.53
N MET A 358 2.49 -4.84 29.10
CA MET A 358 1.18 -5.12 29.71
C MET A 358 1.16 -6.52 30.31
N VAL A 359 1.72 -6.63 31.51
CA VAL A 359 1.38 -7.65 32.51
C VAL A 359 0.45 -7.01 33.53
#